data_AF-A0A433RRS3-F1
#
_entry.id   AF-A0A433RRS3-F1
#
_cell.length_a   1.000
_cell.length_b   1.000
_cell.length_c   1.000
_cell.angle_alpha   90.00
_cell.angle_beta   90.00
_cell.angle_gamma   90.00
#
_symmetry.space_group_name_H-M   'P 1'
#
loop_
_entity.id
_entity.type
_entity.pdbx_description
1 polymer ?
#
loop_
_entity_poly.entity_id
_entity_poly.type
_entity_poly.pdbx_seq_one_letter_code
_entity_poly.pdbx_strand_id
1 'polypeptide(L)'
;MIFKKRRFDVIKVFRNFGYPEEERLIEFAKDVEQQFFTVAPYHFQYPIEVETNIIWDRELISEIKELNKQFLSGLIHNANLYMIYTRTSESSEWKPKYFGQRKSQGIYGRIIEHLVTKNEATGAKLGKVKEALRNGEEIGINLVKIQPEELRLYIEEFIIKQNSNLLDWNIHSKNRWKC
;
A
#
# COMPACT_ATOMS: atom_id res chain seq x y z
N MET A 1 -21.23 -58.88 -12.16
CA MET A 1 -21.77 -57.68 -12.83
C MET A 1 -20.96 -56.47 -12.37
N ILE A 2 -20.07 -55.92 -13.20
CA ILE A 2 -19.17 -54.81 -12.83
C ILE A 2 -19.65 -53.55 -13.56
N PHE A 3 -20.13 -52.56 -12.82
CA PHE A 3 -20.44 -51.24 -13.35
C PHE A 3 -19.14 -50.46 -13.59
N LYS A 4 -18.76 -50.27 -14.87
CA LYS A 4 -17.72 -49.31 -15.25
C LYS A 4 -18.23 -47.88 -15.00
N LYS A 5 -17.70 -47.21 -13.97
CA LYS A 5 -17.83 -45.75 -13.78
C LYS A 5 -17.24 -45.05 -15.02
N ARG A 6 -18.08 -44.39 -15.81
CA ARG A 6 -17.62 -43.48 -16.87
C ARG A 6 -16.94 -42.28 -16.20
N ARG A 7 -15.65 -42.09 -16.45
CA ARG A 7 -14.96 -40.81 -16.20
C ARG A 7 -15.55 -39.81 -17.20
N PHE A 8 -16.23 -38.79 -16.71
CA PHE A 8 -16.57 -37.63 -17.51
C PHE A 8 -15.30 -36.78 -17.61
N ASP A 9 -14.73 -36.68 -18.81
CA ASP A 9 -13.68 -35.71 -19.10
C ASP A 9 -14.29 -34.32 -18.98
N VAL A 10 -13.88 -33.57 -17.98
CA VAL A 10 -14.31 -32.19 -17.78
C VAL A 10 -13.66 -31.34 -18.88
N ILE A 11 -14.40 -31.06 -19.95
CA ILE A 11 -13.98 -30.11 -20.98
C ILE A 11 -13.92 -28.73 -20.32
N LYS A 12 -12.71 -28.19 -20.19
CA LYS A 12 -12.54 -26.81 -19.72
C LYS A 12 -12.75 -25.87 -20.91
N VAL A 13 -13.83 -25.11 -20.89
CA VAL A 13 -14.13 -24.08 -21.88
C VAL A 13 -13.57 -22.75 -21.38
N PHE A 14 -12.40 -22.35 -21.89
CA PHE A 14 -11.81 -21.04 -21.62
C PHE A 14 -12.02 -20.11 -22.83
N ARG A 15 -12.27 -18.83 -22.56
CA ARG A 15 -12.31 -17.77 -23.58
C ARG A 15 -11.31 -16.69 -23.18
N ASN A 16 -10.48 -16.28 -24.13
CA ASN A 16 -9.48 -15.25 -23.92
C ASN A 16 -9.99 -13.93 -24.48
N PHE A 17 -9.86 -12.87 -23.69
CA PHE A 17 -10.15 -11.50 -24.09
C PHE A 17 -8.93 -10.66 -23.79
N GLY A 18 -8.49 -9.85 -24.75
CA GLY A 18 -7.50 -8.81 -24.55
C GLY A 18 -8.20 -7.46 -24.35
N TYR A 19 -7.61 -6.59 -23.55
CA TYR A 19 -8.04 -5.19 -23.51
C TYR A 19 -7.51 -4.49 -24.78
N PRO A 20 -8.37 -3.89 -25.62
CA PRO A 20 -7.96 -3.39 -26.93
C PRO A 20 -6.98 -2.21 -26.87
N GLU A 21 -6.93 -1.48 -25.75
CA GLU A 21 -6.07 -0.31 -25.56
C GLU A 21 -5.04 -0.55 -24.43
N GLU A 22 -4.44 -1.75 -24.40
CA GLU A 22 -3.48 -2.14 -23.35
C GLU A 22 -2.31 -1.15 -23.21
N GLU A 23 -1.77 -0.66 -24.32
CA GLU A 23 -0.67 0.32 -24.31
C GLU A 23 -1.02 1.60 -23.56
N ARG A 24 -2.21 2.16 -23.80
CA ARG A 24 -2.69 3.36 -23.11
C ARG A 24 -2.90 3.13 -21.62
N LEU A 25 -3.38 1.94 -21.25
CA LEU A 25 -3.53 1.57 -19.85
C LEU A 25 -2.18 1.46 -19.14
N ILE A 26 -1.15 0.94 -19.83
CA ILE A 26 0.23 0.89 -19.34
C ILE A 26 0.82 2.30 -19.21
N GLU A 27 0.64 3.16 -20.21
CA GLU A 27 1.09 4.55 -20.17
C GLU A 27 0.48 5.29 -18.98
N PHE A 28 -0.83 5.15 -18.78
CA PHE A 28 -1.51 5.72 -17.61
C PHE A 28 -0.93 5.22 -16.27
N ALA A 29 -0.63 3.92 -16.18
CA ALA A 29 -0.01 3.37 -14.96
C ALA A 29 1.40 3.91 -14.72
N LYS A 30 2.20 4.14 -15.78
CA LYS A 30 3.52 4.77 -15.69
C LYS A 30 3.43 6.24 -15.28
N ASP A 31 2.45 6.98 -15.80
CA ASP A 31 2.23 8.37 -15.41
C ASP A 31 1.90 8.47 -13.91
N VAL A 32 1.03 7.57 -13.43
CA VAL A 32 0.69 7.48 -12.00
C VAL A 32 1.89 7.05 -11.16
N GLU A 33 2.66 6.07 -11.62
CA GLU A 33 3.91 5.64 -10.97
C GLU A 33 4.87 6.82 -10.81
N GLN A 34 5.10 7.58 -11.87
CA GLN A 34 6.01 8.72 -11.87
C GLN A 34 5.67 9.72 -10.76
N GLN A 35 4.38 9.98 -10.50
CA GLN A 35 3.96 10.87 -9.41
C GLN A 35 4.52 10.44 -8.05
N PHE A 36 4.64 9.14 -7.79
CA PHE A 36 5.18 8.64 -6.53
C PHE A 36 6.71 8.82 -6.44
N PHE A 37 7.44 8.71 -7.54
CA PHE A 37 8.90 8.78 -7.53
C PHE A 37 9.47 10.20 -7.72
N THR A 38 8.68 11.15 -8.22
CA THR A 38 9.14 12.52 -8.47
C THR A 38 8.69 13.53 -7.42
N VAL A 39 7.60 13.27 -6.71
CA VAL A 39 7.05 14.19 -5.71
C VAL A 39 7.59 13.82 -4.34
N ALA A 40 8.18 14.80 -3.63
CA ALA A 40 8.62 14.58 -2.26
C ALA A 40 7.44 14.19 -1.36
N PRO A 41 7.55 13.10 -0.57
CA PRO A 41 6.47 12.67 0.28
C PRO A 41 6.17 13.63 1.42
N TYR A 42 4.92 13.64 1.86
CA TYR A 42 4.54 14.28 3.11
C TYR A 42 5.24 13.56 4.27
N HIS A 43 6.01 14.30 5.06
CA HIS A 43 6.65 13.78 6.26
C HIS A 43 5.56 13.57 7.33
N PHE A 44 5.22 12.31 7.59
CA PHE A 44 4.24 11.94 8.59
C PHE A 44 4.86 12.08 9.99
N GLN A 45 4.30 12.97 10.79
CA GLN A 45 4.89 13.40 12.05
C GLN A 45 4.60 12.39 13.17
N TYR A 46 5.59 12.17 14.02
CA TYR A 46 5.47 11.40 15.27
C TYR A 46 6.05 12.24 16.41
N PRO A 47 5.54 12.12 17.65
CA PRO A 47 6.17 12.72 18.82
C PRO A 47 7.62 12.22 18.97
N ILE A 48 8.51 13.09 19.45
CA ILE A 48 9.96 12.84 19.54
C ILE A 48 10.25 11.59 20.38
N GLU A 49 9.40 11.33 21.37
CA GLU A 49 9.58 10.26 22.33
C GLU A 49 9.44 8.87 21.67
N VAL A 50 8.74 8.76 20.52
CA VAL A 50 8.43 7.49 19.81
C VAL A 50 9.67 6.71 19.38
N GLU A 51 10.83 7.37 19.33
CA GLU A 51 12.13 6.76 19.02
C GLU A 51 12.66 5.82 20.13
N THR A 52 12.11 5.92 21.35
CA THR A 52 12.47 5.06 22.49
C THR A 52 11.38 4.02 22.75
N ASN A 53 11.59 3.03 23.62
CA ASN A 53 10.67 1.89 23.87
C ASN A 53 9.26 2.28 24.37
N ILE A 54 8.45 2.92 23.53
CA ILE A 54 7.18 3.50 23.90
C ILE A 54 6.02 2.51 23.75
N ILE A 55 5.15 2.58 24.74
CA ILE A 55 3.85 1.92 24.75
C ILE A 55 2.95 2.68 23.79
N TRP A 56 2.45 1.98 22.78
CA TRP A 56 1.57 2.56 21.77
C TRP A 56 0.12 2.65 22.27
N ASP A 57 -0.10 3.52 23.24
CA ASP A 57 -1.37 3.69 23.94
C ASP A 57 -2.31 4.68 23.25
N ARG A 58 -3.44 4.96 23.89
CA ARG A 58 -4.46 5.85 23.36
C ARG A 58 -4.02 7.31 23.31
N GLU A 59 -3.18 7.75 24.24
CA GLU A 59 -2.72 9.14 24.33
C GLU A 59 -1.77 9.43 23.18
N LEU A 60 -0.76 8.57 22.99
CA LEU A 60 0.16 8.68 21.85
C LEU A 60 -0.58 8.60 20.50
N ILE A 61 -1.53 7.67 20.36
CA ILE A 61 -2.34 7.57 19.13
C ILE A 61 -3.10 8.87 18.85
N SER A 62 -3.63 9.51 19.90
CA SER A 62 -4.35 10.78 19.76
C SER A 62 -3.41 11.91 19.34
N GLU A 63 -2.23 11.96 19.94
CA GLU A 63 -1.20 12.96 19.63
C GLU A 63 -0.70 12.85 18.18
N ILE A 64 -0.35 11.63 17.72
CA ILE A 64 0.04 11.37 16.32
C ILE A 64 -1.05 11.87 15.35
N LYS A 65 -2.33 11.65 15.68
CA LYS A 65 -3.43 12.12 14.84
C LYS A 65 -3.56 13.64 14.82
N GLU A 66 -3.36 14.30 15.95
CA GLU A 66 -3.43 15.77 16.03
C GLU A 66 -2.27 16.41 15.25
N LEU A 67 -1.05 15.91 15.40
CA LEU A 67 0.12 16.37 14.64
C LEU A 67 -0.08 16.30 13.12
N ASN A 68 -0.83 15.31 12.65
CA ASN A 68 -1.08 15.08 11.22
C ASN A 68 -2.49 15.48 10.77
N LYS A 69 -3.23 16.20 11.61
CA LYS A 69 -4.66 16.47 11.38
C LYS A 69 -4.94 17.18 10.06
N GLN A 70 -4.11 18.16 9.70
CA GLN A 70 -4.26 18.89 8.44
C GLN A 70 -4.16 17.93 7.26
N PHE A 71 -3.12 17.10 7.21
CA PHE A 71 -2.94 16.06 6.20
C PHE A 71 -4.10 15.04 6.18
N LEU A 72 -4.53 14.59 7.36
CA LEU A 72 -5.56 13.56 7.51
C LEU A 72 -6.97 14.04 7.13
N SER A 73 -7.29 15.32 7.38
CA SER A 73 -8.65 15.89 7.24
C SER A 73 -9.20 15.88 5.81
N GLY A 74 -8.32 15.80 4.80
CA GLY A 74 -8.69 15.83 3.39
C GLY A 74 -8.74 14.48 2.68
N LEU A 75 -8.42 13.36 3.35
CA LEU A 75 -8.11 12.12 2.63
C LEU A 75 -9.34 11.43 2.01
N ILE A 76 -10.48 11.44 2.71
CA ILE A 76 -11.67 10.71 2.26
C ILE A 76 -12.14 11.29 0.93
N HIS A 77 -12.35 10.41 -0.05
CA HIS A 77 -12.71 10.75 -1.44
C HIS A 77 -11.60 11.35 -2.31
N ASN A 78 -10.51 11.85 -1.73
CA ASN A 78 -9.42 12.52 -2.46
C ASN A 78 -8.16 11.68 -2.67
N ALA A 79 -8.18 10.39 -2.30
CA ALA A 79 -7.09 9.46 -2.57
C ALA A 79 -7.60 8.02 -2.67
N ASN A 80 -6.95 7.19 -3.47
CA ASN A 80 -7.21 5.75 -3.54
C ASN A 80 -5.95 4.91 -3.81
N LEU A 81 -4.80 5.54 -4.03
CA LEU A 81 -3.47 4.95 -4.08
C LEU A 81 -2.56 5.65 -3.08
N TYR A 82 -1.59 4.93 -2.51
CA TYR A 82 -0.61 5.50 -1.59
C TYR A 82 0.71 4.74 -1.62
N MET A 83 1.79 5.46 -1.31
CA MET A 83 3.11 4.89 -1.10
C MET A 83 3.70 5.37 0.23
N ILE A 84 4.28 4.46 1.00
CA ILE A 84 5.01 4.73 2.25
C ILE A 84 6.50 4.69 1.95
N TYR A 85 7.23 5.64 2.52
CA TYR A 85 8.67 5.82 2.37
C TYR A 85 9.33 5.86 3.74
N THR A 86 10.63 5.59 3.77
CA THR A 86 11.48 5.91 4.92
C THR A 86 12.72 6.68 4.50
N ARG A 87 13.29 7.46 5.42
CA ARG A 87 14.62 8.05 5.27
C ARG A 87 15.32 8.11 6.62
N THR A 88 16.65 8.13 6.63
CA THR A 88 17.46 8.11 7.86
C THR A 88 17.81 9.49 8.40
N SER A 89 17.62 10.54 7.60
CA SER A 89 17.90 11.93 7.97
C SER A 89 17.25 12.87 6.97
N GLU A 90 17.14 14.16 7.30
CA GLU A 90 16.65 15.18 6.36
C GLU A 90 17.46 15.27 5.07
N SER A 91 18.76 14.98 5.14
CA SER A 91 19.68 14.99 3.99
C SER A 91 19.62 13.73 3.13
N SER A 92 18.95 12.67 3.61
CA SER A 92 18.82 11.40 2.92
C SER A 92 17.63 11.41 1.97
N GLU A 93 17.77 10.76 0.83
CA GLU A 93 16.65 10.51 -0.08
C GLU A 93 15.59 9.61 0.55
N TRP A 94 14.33 9.87 0.21
CA TRP A 94 13.21 9.02 0.58
C TRP A 94 13.25 7.70 -0.18
N LYS A 95 13.27 6.59 0.57
CA LYS A 95 13.27 5.24 0.01
C LYS A 95 11.86 4.68 0.03
N PRO A 96 11.27 4.31 -1.12
CA PRO A 96 9.96 3.69 -1.15
C PRO A 96 10.01 2.32 -0.45
N LYS A 97 8.95 2.00 0.29
CA LYS A 97 8.85 0.76 1.08
C LYS A 97 7.62 -0.04 0.77
N TYR A 98 6.47 0.65 0.70
CA TYR A 98 5.17 0.00 0.52
C TYR A 98 4.30 0.78 -0.45
N PHE A 99 3.72 0.11 -1.44
CA PHE A 99 2.65 0.62 -2.28
C PHE A 99 1.33 -0.07 -1.93
N GLY A 100 0.23 0.67 -1.93
CA GLY A 100 -1.07 0.08 -1.71
C GLY A 100 -2.22 0.92 -2.24
N GLN A 101 -3.41 0.33 -2.19
CA GLN A 101 -4.65 0.98 -2.59
C GLN A 101 -5.77 0.78 -1.58
N ARG A 102 -6.79 1.64 -1.71
CA ARG A 102 -8.08 1.48 -1.06
C ARG A 102 -9.14 2.20 -1.89
N LYS A 103 -10.40 1.76 -1.83
CA LYS A 103 -11.51 2.62 -2.26
C LYS A 103 -11.42 3.95 -1.51
N SER A 104 -11.71 5.08 -2.16
CA SER A 104 -11.42 6.38 -1.54
C SER A 104 -12.23 6.68 -0.30
N GLN A 105 -13.39 6.05 -0.13
CA GLN A 105 -14.18 6.17 1.10
C GLN A 105 -13.45 5.55 2.32
N GLY A 106 -12.61 4.55 2.09
CA GLY A 106 -11.89 3.82 3.14
C GLY A 106 -10.43 4.20 3.31
N ILE A 107 -9.90 5.15 2.53
CA ILE A 107 -8.47 5.47 2.49
C ILE A 107 -7.97 6.00 3.84
N TYR A 108 -8.73 6.87 4.51
CA TYR A 108 -8.38 7.38 5.83
C TYR A 108 -8.12 6.24 6.82
N GLY A 109 -9.07 5.31 6.93
CA GLY A 109 -8.92 4.15 7.82
C GLY A 109 -7.69 3.31 7.47
N ARG A 110 -7.38 3.17 6.18
CA ARG A 110 -6.22 2.41 5.73
C ARG A 110 -4.89 3.08 6.08
N ILE A 111 -4.81 4.40 5.98
CA ILE A 111 -3.62 5.15 6.41
C ILE A 111 -3.44 5.06 7.93
N ILE A 112 -4.52 5.20 8.70
CA ILE A 112 -4.49 5.02 10.16
C ILE A 112 -4.02 3.61 10.53
N GLU A 113 -4.53 2.58 9.86
CA GLU A 113 -4.11 1.18 10.04
C GLU A 113 -2.59 0.99 9.87
N HIS A 114 -2.02 1.65 8.87
CA HIS A 114 -0.61 1.52 8.52
C HIS A 114 0.31 2.34 9.41
N LEU A 115 -0.06 3.59 9.69
CA LEU A 115 0.86 4.57 10.26
C LEU A 115 0.62 4.85 11.75
N VAL A 116 -0.57 4.56 12.27
CA VAL A 116 -0.98 4.98 13.62
C VAL A 116 -1.40 3.81 14.49
N THR A 117 -2.42 3.04 14.11
CA THR A 117 -2.94 1.95 14.95
C THR A 117 -3.60 0.88 14.11
N LYS A 118 -3.30 -0.39 14.38
CA LYS A 118 -3.85 -1.53 13.63
C LYS A 118 -4.88 -2.26 14.47
N ASN A 119 -5.91 -2.77 13.80
CA ASN A 119 -6.67 -3.91 14.31
C ASN A 119 -5.90 -5.20 13.97
N GLU A 120 -5.84 -6.15 14.90
CA GLU A 120 -5.00 -7.37 14.81
C GLU A 120 -5.25 -8.22 13.55
N ALA A 121 -6.45 -8.11 12.95
CA ALA A 121 -6.86 -8.89 11.79
C ALA A 121 -6.38 -8.35 10.42
N THR A 122 -5.64 -7.23 10.37
CA THR A 122 -5.35 -6.54 9.10
C THR A 122 -3.91 -6.75 8.63
N GLY A 123 -3.71 -6.85 7.30
CA GLY A 123 -2.40 -6.86 6.63
C GLY A 123 -1.69 -5.49 6.69
N ALA A 124 -1.73 -4.83 7.85
CA ALA A 124 -1.20 -3.51 8.08
C ALA A 124 0.32 -3.54 8.34
N LYS A 125 1.03 -2.51 7.84
CA LYS A 125 2.48 -2.34 7.99
C LYS A 125 2.91 -1.60 9.25
N LEU A 126 2.01 -1.38 10.21
CA LEU A 126 2.34 -0.67 11.45
C LEU A 126 3.52 -1.27 12.21
N GLY A 127 3.70 -2.60 12.19
CA GLY A 127 4.89 -3.22 12.78
C GLY A 127 6.19 -2.76 12.13
N LYS A 128 6.21 -2.60 10.80
CA LYS A 128 7.36 -2.11 10.03
C LYS A 128 7.60 -0.62 10.23
N VAL A 129 6.54 0.17 10.32
CA VAL A 129 6.63 1.59 10.68
C VAL A 129 7.27 1.77 12.06
N LYS A 130 6.81 1.01 13.05
CA LYS A 130 7.40 1.03 14.41
C LYS A 130 8.87 0.60 14.42
N GLU A 131 9.21 -0.41 13.63
CA GLU A 131 10.60 -0.87 13.48
C GLU A 131 11.49 0.22 12.86
N ALA A 132 11.02 0.90 11.80
CA ALA A 132 11.73 2.01 11.17
C ALA A 132 11.95 3.18 12.14
N LEU A 133 10.89 3.61 12.86
CA LEU A 133 10.99 4.69 13.85
C LEU A 133 11.98 4.36 14.98
N ARG A 134 12.01 3.11 15.46
CA ARG A 134 12.99 2.66 16.47
C ARG A 134 14.44 2.67 15.96
N ASN A 135 14.62 2.57 14.66
CA ASN A 135 15.94 2.69 14.03
C ASN A 135 16.32 4.16 13.76
N GLY A 136 15.50 5.12 14.20
CA GLY A 136 15.68 6.55 13.94
C GLY A 136 15.34 6.95 12.50
N GLU A 137 14.55 6.14 11.78
CA GLU A 137 14.07 6.50 10.45
C GLU A 137 12.80 7.35 10.54
N GLU A 138 12.67 8.30 9.63
CA GLU A 138 11.46 9.08 9.42
C GLU A 138 10.51 8.39 8.44
N ILE A 139 9.22 8.73 8.49
CA ILE A 139 8.19 8.14 7.64
C ILE A 139 7.61 9.17 6.68
N GLY A 140 7.61 8.83 5.40
CA GLY A 140 7.02 9.63 4.34
C GLY A 140 5.78 8.94 3.78
N ILE A 141 4.83 9.73 3.28
CA ILE A 141 3.68 9.21 2.52
C ILE A 141 3.32 10.11 1.34
N ASN A 142 3.04 9.49 0.19
CA ASN A 142 2.38 10.11 -0.95
C ASN A 142 1.03 9.44 -1.21
N LEU A 143 0.07 10.20 -1.71
CA LEU A 143 -1.23 9.68 -2.13
C LEU A 143 -1.63 10.24 -3.48
N VAL A 144 -2.31 9.42 -4.26
CA VAL A 144 -2.86 9.80 -5.56
C VAL A 144 -4.33 9.37 -5.61
N LYS A 145 -5.15 10.19 -6.26
CA LYS A 145 -6.49 9.83 -6.68
C LYS A 145 -6.49 9.51 -8.15
N ILE A 146 -6.99 8.32 -8.49
CA ILE A 146 -7.31 7.96 -9.87
C ILE A 146 -8.82 7.78 -10.05
N GLN A 147 -9.27 7.89 -11.29
CA GLN A 147 -10.62 7.52 -11.72
C GLN A 147 -10.55 6.77 -13.06
N PRO A 148 -11.39 5.75 -13.28
CA PRO A 148 -12.33 5.15 -12.32
C PRO A 148 -11.59 4.34 -11.23
N GLU A 149 -12.19 4.17 -10.04
CA GLU A 149 -11.50 3.56 -8.90
C GLU A 149 -11.12 2.10 -9.13
N GLU A 150 -11.83 1.42 -10.01
CA GLU A 150 -11.63 0.02 -10.40
C GLU A 150 -10.20 -0.23 -10.88
N LEU A 151 -9.59 0.76 -11.53
CA LEU A 151 -8.21 0.67 -12.03
C LEU A 151 -7.16 0.60 -10.92
N ARG A 152 -7.50 0.93 -9.67
CA ARG A 152 -6.52 0.98 -8.57
C ARG A 152 -5.84 -0.36 -8.33
N LEU A 153 -6.54 -1.47 -8.59
CA LEU A 153 -6.01 -2.83 -8.45
C LEU A 153 -4.98 -3.12 -9.53
N TYR A 154 -5.31 -2.79 -10.79
CA TYR A 154 -4.38 -2.92 -11.90
C TYR A 154 -3.12 -2.09 -11.67
N ILE A 155 -3.27 -0.83 -11.23
CA ILE A 155 -2.13 0.06 -10.98
C ILE A 155 -1.29 -0.44 -9.80
N GLU A 156 -1.92 -0.93 -8.72
CA GLU A 156 -1.19 -1.57 -7.61
C GLU A 156 -0.35 -2.75 -8.08
N GLU A 157 -0.94 -3.68 -8.83
CA GLU A 157 -0.21 -4.84 -9.35
C GLU A 157 0.90 -4.43 -10.31
N PHE A 158 0.65 -3.45 -11.19
CA PHE A 158 1.63 -2.91 -12.13
C PHE A 158 2.85 -2.34 -11.38
N ILE A 159 2.62 -1.38 -10.47
CA ILE A 159 3.70 -0.68 -9.75
C ILE A 159 4.49 -1.66 -8.86
N ILE A 160 3.81 -2.57 -8.16
CA ILE A 160 4.49 -3.59 -7.32
C ILE A 160 5.35 -4.50 -8.18
N LYS A 161 4.87 -4.91 -9.35
CA LYS A 161 5.62 -5.78 -10.25
C LYS A 161 6.88 -5.09 -10.78
N GLN A 162 6.77 -3.84 -11.22
CA GLN A 162 7.92 -3.08 -11.75
C GLN A 162 8.97 -2.77 -10.67
N ASN A 163 8.53 -2.54 -9.43
CA ASN A 163 9.39 -2.04 -8.34
C ASN A 163 9.57 -3.05 -7.20
N SER A 164 9.45 -4.34 -7.48
CA SER A 164 9.49 -5.39 -6.45
C SER A 164 10.81 -5.45 -5.67
N ASN A 165 11.91 -4.96 -6.26
CA ASN A 165 13.21 -4.81 -5.62
C ASN A 165 13.30 -3.60 -4.67
N LEU A 166 12.44 -2.61 -4.85
CA LEU A 166 12.39 -1.40 -4.01
C LEU A 166 11.35 -1.54 -2.89
N LEU A 167 10.18 -2.11 -3.20
CA LEU A 167 9.03 -2.22 -2.30
C LEU A 167 9.12 -3.45 -1.38
N ASP A 168 10.11 -3.46 -0.51
CA ASP A 168 10.42 -4.55 0.43
C ASP A 168 9.28 -4.86 1.43
N TRP A 169 8.34 -3.93 1.67
CA TRP A 169 7.18 -4.18 2.53
C TRP A 169 5.98 -4.77 1.77
N ASN A 170 6.01 -4.81 0.43
CA ASN A 170 4.97 -5.45 -0.39
C ASN A 170 5.11 -6.97 -0.49
N ILE A 171 6.07 -7.58 0.20
CA ILE A 171 6.25 -9.03 0.18
C ILE A 171 4.97 -9.72 0.66
N HIS A 172 4.22 -10.23 -0.31
CA HIS A 172 3.22 -11.26 -0.09
C HIS A 172 3.98 -12.53 0.29
N SER A 173 3.61 -13.15 1.41
CA SER A 173 4.03 -14.52 1.69
C SER A 173 3.79 -15.35 0.42
N LYS A 174 4.87 -15.90 -0.15
CA LYS A 174 4.94 -16.62 -1.44
C LYS A 174 4.09 -17.90 -1.52
N ASN A 175 2.98 -18.01 -0.80
CA ASN A 175 2.27 -19.28 -0.58
C ASN A 175 0.82 -19.33 -1.11
N ARG A 176 0.35 -18.40 -1.95
CA ARG A 176 -1.03 -18.51 -2.45
C ARG A 176 -1.24 -19.27 -3.75
N TRP A 177 -0.17 -19.68 -4.44
CA TRP A 177 -0.29 -20.51 -5.65
C TRP A 177 0.86 -21.52 -5.72
N LYS A 178 0.74 -22.62 -4.97
CA LYS A 178 1.29 -23.89 -5.46
C LYS A 178 0.22 -24.50 -6.34
N CYS A 179 0.56 -24.62 -7.63
CA CYS A 179 -0.22 -25.27 -8.67
C CYS A 179 -0.60 -26.71 -8.30
#